data_AF-A0A2E6W9J9-F1
#
_entry.id   AF-A0A2E6W9J9-F1
#
_cell.length_a   1.000
_cell.length_b   1.000
_cell.length_c   1.000
_cell.angle_alpha   90.00
_cell.angle_beta   90.00
_cell.angle_gamma   90.00
#
_symmetry.space_group_name_H-M   'P 1'
#
loop_
_entity.id
_entity.type
_entity.pdbx_description
1 polymer ?
#
loop_
_entity_poly.entity_id
_entity_poly.type
_entity_poly.pdbx_seq_one_letter_code
_entity_poly.pdbx_strand_id
1 'polypeptide(L)'
;MQIENDIKLDYSNVLLRPKRSTLGSRKEVRLKRTHNFRNSKQTFERIPIIAANMDGVGTFEMADKLGELGLFTCLIKTYTIKDLVNYFTKERAEYTAYSMGITEQDAAKFRAVYTGANVIKYVCVDVANGYSERFLNYVAQLREDYPGLTIIAGNVVTADQTQELILRGCDVVKVGIGPGSVCTTRIQTGVGYPQLSAVMECADAAHGLGGHIIADGGC
;
A
#
# COMPACT_ATOMS: atom_id res chain seq x y z
N MET A 1 -17.46 21.52 1.02
CA MET A 1 -16.42 21.26 -0.01
C MET A 1 -15.45 22.42 0.06
N GLN A 2 -14.21 22.17 0.47
CA GLN A 2 -13.16 23.18 0.53
C GLN A 2 -12.40 23.14 -0.79
N ILE A 3 -12.21 24.30 -1.42
CA ILE A 3 -11.41 24.43 -2.64
C ILE A 3 -10.05 24.95 -2.23
N GLU A 4 -9.02 24.15 -2.44
CA GLU A 4 -7.62 24.58 -2.29
C GLU A 4 -7.17 25.24 -3.59
N ASN A 5 -6.66 26.47 -3.49
CA ASN A 5 -6.18 27.25 -4.64
C ASN A 5 -4.67 27.18 -4.83
N ASP A 6 -3.96 26.48 -3.93
CA ASP A 6 -2.52 26.33 -4.01
C ASP A 6 -2.13 25.44 -5.20
N ILE A 7 -1.01 25.75 -5.84
CA ILE A 7 -0.50 24.94 -6.95
C ILE A 7 -0.08 23.57 -6.41
N LYS A 8 -0.69 22.52 -6.96
CA LYS A 8 -0.33 21.12 -6.70
C LYS A 8 0.31 20.51 -7.95
N LEU A 9 1.19 19.54 -7.75
CA LEU A 9 2.06 18.96 -8.77
C LEU A 9 1.71 17.50 -9.04
N ASP A 10 1.74 17.11 -10.30
CA ASP A 10 1.84 15.73 -10.78
C ASP A 10 3.28 15.43 -11.23
N TYR A 11 3.60 14.16 -11.48
CA TYR A 11 4.95 13.73 -11.84
C TYR A 11 5.48 14.40 -13.12
N SER A 12 4.61 14.70 -14.08
CA SER A 12 4.96 15.37 -15.34
C SER A 12 5.38 16.83 -15.18
N ASN A 13 5.15 17.43 -14.00
CA ASN A 13 5.48 18.83 -13.75
C ASN A 13 6.93 19.04 -13.27
N VAL A 14 7.69 17.98 -13.00
CA VAL A 14 9.01 18.09 -12.38
C VAL A 14 10.07 17.23 -13.07
N LEU A 15 11.34 17.58 -12.84
CA LEU A 15 12.51 16.78 -13.18
C LEU A 15 13.45 16.72 -11.97
N LEU A 16 14.16 15.61 -11.82
CA LEU A 16 15.20 15.47 -10.80
C LEU A 16 16.49 16.19 -11.25
N ARG A 17 16.95 17.17 -10.48
CA ARG A 17 18.22 17.87 -10.76
C ARG A 17 19.41 16.94 -10.49
N PRO A 18 20.34 16.74 -11.46
CA PRO A 18 21.56 15.97 -11.23
C PRO A 18 22.41 16.55 -10.09
N LYS A 19 23.13 15.67 -9.38
CA LYS A 19 24.10 16.03 -8.33
C LYS A 19 25.42 15.30 -8.59
N ARG A 20 26.54 15.88 -8.11
CA ARG A 20 27.86 15.24 -8.16
C ARG A 20 27.80 13.86 -7.47
N SER A 21 28.32 12.83 -8.12
CA SER A 21 28.31 11.44 -7.64
C SER A 21 29.71 10.83 -7.73
N THR A 22 30.00 9.90 -6.84
CA THR A 22 31.22 9.06 -6.88
C THR A 22 30.99 7.71 -7.54
N LEU A 23 29.76 7.39 -7.93
CA LEU A 23 29.43 6.11 -8.57
C LEU A 23 30.01 6.05 -9.99
N GLY A 24 30.73 4.97 -10.28
CA GLY A 24 31.32 4.72 -11.61
C GLY A 24 30.35 4.02 -12.57
N SER A 25 29.37 3.31 -12.02
CA SER A 25 28.41 2.52 -12.79
C SER A 25 27.04 2.43 -12.13
N ARG A 26 25.99 2.30 -12.96
CA ARG A 26 24.61 2.03 -12.50
C ARG A 26 24.47 0.72 -11.74
N LYS A 27 25.36 -0.26 -11.98
CA LYS A 27 25.37 -1.56 -11.31
C LYS A 27 25.70 -1.47 -9.81
N GLU A 28 26.29 -0.36 -9.37
CA GLU A 28 26.64 -0.12 -7.97
C GLU A 28 25.44 0.37 -7.14
N VAL A 29 24.34 0.76 -7.79
CA VAL A 29 23.13 1.26 -7.12
C VAL A 29 22.40 0.12 -6.41
N ARG A 30 22.10 0.31 -5.13
CA ARG A 30 21.31 -0.62 -4.32
C ARG A 30 19.86 -0.16 -4.28
N LEU A 31 18.96 -0.98 -4.83
CA LEU A 31 17.52 -0.70 -4.86
C LEU A 31 16.77 -1.28 -3.65
N LYS A 32 17.36 -2.26 -2.95
CA LYS A 32 16.77 -2.84 -1.75
C LYS A 32 16.74 -1.82 -0.62
N ARG A 33 15.65 -1.82 0.14
CA ARG A 33 15.43 -0.97 1.30
C ARG A 33 15.07 -1.82 2.51
N THR A 34 15.56 -1.40 3.66
CA THR A 34 15.17 -1.96 4.96
C THR A 34 14.25 -0.97 5.67
N HIS A 35 13.06 -1.43 6.07
CA HIS A 35 12.06 -0.65 6.78
C HIS A 35 11.62 -1.40 8.03
N ASN A 36 11.53 -0.70 9.15
CA ASN A 36 10.96 -1.22 10.40
C ASN A 36 9.59 -0.59 10.57
N PHE A 37 8.54 -1.41 10.59
CA PHE A 37 7.18 -0.91 10.65
C PHE A 37 6.79 -0.51 12.06
N ARG A 38 6.12 0.64 12.17
CA ARG A 38 5.77 1.27 13.43
C ARG A 38 4.92 0.37 14.33
N ASN A 39 3.87 -0.23 13.80
CA ASN A 39 2.82 -0.85 14.59
C ASN A 39 3.00 -2.36 14.66
N SER A 40 3.28 -3.02 13.54
CA SER A 40 3.53 -4.48 13.51
C SER A 40 4.88 -4.89 14.10
N LYS A 41 5.82 -3.94 14.21
CA LYS A 41 7.23 -4.16 14.61
C LYS A 41 7.99 -5.11 13.68
N GLN A 42 7.41 -5.47 12.54
CA GLN A 42 8.06 -6.31 11.54
C GLN A 42 9.09 -5.51 10.74
N THR A 43 10.05 -6.22 10.16
CA THR A 43 11.05 -5.65 9.26
C THR A 43 10.78 -6.10 7.83
N PHE A 44 10.84 -5.16 6.90
CA PHE A 44 10.79 -5.40 5.46
C PHE A 44 12.17 -5.14 4.86
N GLU A 45 12.66 -6.06 4.03
CA GLU A 45 13.95 -5.91 3.34
C GLU A 45 13.85 -6.36 1.87
N ARG A 46 13.37 -5.47 0.99
CA ARG A 46 13.12 -5.78 -0.43
C ARG A 46 13.25 -4.54 -1.31
N ILE A 47 13.09 -4.72 -2.63
CA ILE A 47 12.90 -3.60 -3.55
C ILE A 47 11.45 -3.11 -3.36
N PRO A 48 11.22 -1.85 -2.95
CA PRO A 48 9.89 -1.34 -2.61
C PRO A 48 9.10 -0.93 -3.86
N ILE A 49 8.94 -1.87 -4.80
CA ILE A 49 8.07 -1.73 -5.97
C ILE A 49 7.01 -2.83 -5.84
N ILE A 50 5.74 -2.42 -5.94
CA ILE A 50 4.60 -3.25 -5.59
C ILE A 50 3.68 -3.41 -6.80
N ALA A 51 3.38 -4.64 -7.19
CA ALA A 51 2.27 -4.90 -8.11
C ALA A 51 0.93 -4.62 -7.42
N ALA A 52 0.11 -3.78 -8.05
CA ALA A 52 -1.19 -3.36 -7.53
C ALA A 52 -2.18 -4.53 -7.45
N ASN A 53 -3.09 -4.46 -6.47
CA ASN A 53 -4.15 -5.46 -6.25
C ASN A 53 -5.32 -5.35 -7.25
N MET A 54 -4.99 -5.14 -8.53
CA MET A 54 -5.92 -5.00 -9.64
C MET A 54 -5.99 -6.27 -10.47
N ASP A 55 -7.16 -6.55 -11.04
CA ASP A 55 -7.36 -7.65 -11.97
C ASP A 55 -6.36 -7.55 -13.13
N GLY A 56 -5.71 -8.68 -13.44
CA GLY A 56 -4.66 -8.76 -14.46
C GLY A 56 -3.28 -8.25 -14.02
N VAL A 57 -3.13 -7.71 -12.80
CA VAL A 57 -1.84 -7.23 -12.27
C VAL A 57 -1.41 -8.05 -11.05
N GLY A 58 -2.19 -8.04 -9.97
CA GLY A 58 -1.86 -8.69 -8.70
C GLY A 58 -2.14 -10.20 -8.69
N THR A 59 -1.77 -10.92 -9.75
CA THR A 59 -2.02 -12.37 -9.86
C THR A 59 -0.93 -13.19 -9.17
N PHE A 60 -1.19 -14.48 -8.93
CA PHE A 60 -0.19 -15.40 -8.37
C PHE A 60 1.07 -15.50 -9.24
N GLU A 61 0.90 -15.57 -10.56
CA GLU A 61 2.01 -15.67 -11.52
C GLU A 61 2.88 -14.40 -11.47
N MET A 62 2.25 -13.22 -11.38
CA MET A 62 2.98 -11.96 -11.21
C MET A 62 3.71 -11.93 -9.87
N ALA A 63 3.05 -12.34 -8.79
CA ALA A 63 3.65 -12.39 -7.46
C ALA A 63 4.90 -13.28 -7.42
N ASP A 64 4.84 -14.48 -8.01
CA ASP A 64 5.99 -15.38 -8.05
C ASP A 64 7.13 -14.79 -8.90
N LYS A 65 6.83 -14.19 -10.07
CA LYS A 65 7.86 -13.56 -10.92
C LYS A 65 8.50 -12.31 -10.33
N LEU A 66 7.73 -11.47 -9.66
CA LEU A 66 8.27 -10.32 -8.95
C LEU A 66 9.04 -10.74 -7.69
N GLY A 67 8.59 -11.80 -7.01
CA GLY A 67 9.28 -12.41 -5.88
C GLY A 67 10.71 -12.85 -6.22
N GLU A 68 10.92 -13.48 -7.39
CA GLU A 68 12.24 -13.87 -7.91
C GLU A 68 13.21 -12.67 -8.04
N LEU A 69 12.66 -11.47 -8.31
CA LEU A 69 13.42 -10.22 -8.46
C LEU A 69 13.57 -9.45 -7.13
N GLY A 70 12.94 -9.93 -6.05
CA GLY A 70 12.89 -9.24 -4.76
C GLY A 70 11.94 -8.04 -4.73
N LEU A 71 10.95 -8.00 -5.63
CA LEU A 71 9.83 -7.05 -5.62
C LEU A 71 8.68 -7.62 -4.76
N PHE A 72 7.58 -6.89 -4.67
CA PHE A 72 6.44 -7.22 -3.82
C PHE A 72 5.12 -7.18 -4.59
N THR A 73 4.10 -7.89 -4.13
CA THR A 73 2.77 -7.91 -4.76
C THR A 73 1.65 -7.84 -3.74
N CYS A 74 0.66 -6.97 -3.99
CA CYS A 74 -0.64 -7.06 -3.33
C CYS A 74 -1.57 -7.88 -4.22
N LEU A 75 -2.09 -9.01 -3.73
CA LEU A 75 -2.91 -9.90 -4.56
C LEU A 75 -4.29 -9.30 -4.86
N ILE A 76 -4.89 -9.72 -5.97
CA ILE A 76 -6.31 -9.46 -6.24
C ILE A 76 -7.22 -10.09 -5.18
N LYS A 77 -8.39 -9.50 -4.98
CA LYS A 77 -9.34 -9.89 -3.91
C LYS A 77 -10.21 -11.10 -4.29
N THR A 78 -10.18 -11.53 -5.55
CA THR A 78 -11.17 -12.45 -6.16
C THR A 78 -10.86 -13.93 -5.97
N TYR A 79 -9.61 -14.33 -5.66
CA TYR A 79 -9.24 -15.73 -5.42
C TYR A 79 -10.05 -16.39 -4.30
N THR A 80 -10.32 -17.69 -4.39
CA THR A 80 -11.09 -18.38 -3.35
C THR A 80 -10.26 -18.62 -2.08
N ILE A 81 -10.92 -18.98 -0.97
CA ILE A 81 -10.21 -19.35 0.28
C ILE A 81 -9.23 -20.49 0.01
N LYS A 82 -9.66 -21.52 -0.72
CA LYS A 82 -8.84 -22.69 -1.06
C LYS A 82 -7.59 -22.28 -1.86
N ASP A 83 -7.76 -21.41 -2.85
CA ASP A 83 -6.65 -20.95 -3.68
C ASP A 83 -5.62 -20.20 -2.84
N LEU A 84 -6.08 -19.29 -1.97
CA LEU A 84 -5.21 -18.47 -1.14
C LEU A 84 -4.49 -19.30 -0.08
N VAL A 85 -5.18 -20.25 0.57
CA VAL A 85 -4.56 -21.17 1.53
C VAL A 85 -3.49 -22.04 0.86
N ASN A 86 -3.75 -22.54 -0.35
CA ASN A 86 -2.78 -23.33 -1.11
C ASN A 86 -1.61 -22.48 -1.63
N TYR A 87 -1.86 -21.22 -1.96
CA TYR A 87 -0.84 -20.32 -2.51
C TYR A 87 0.16 -19.89 -1.45
N PHE A 88 -0.31 -19.42 -0.29
CA PHE A 88 0.55 -18.84 0.75
C PHE A 88 1.44 -19.90 1.41
N THR A 89 2.73 -19.85 1.08
CA THR A 89 3.81 -20.54 1.80
C THR A 89 4.61 -19.54 2.62
N LYS A 90 5.49 -20.01 3.52
CA LYS A 90 6.39 -19.11 4.28
C LYS A 90 7.20 -18.19 3.36
N GLU A 91 7.69 -18.73 2.24
CA GLU A 91 8.47 -17.97 1.25
C GLU A 91 7.63 -16.91 0.56
N ARG A 92 6.47 -17.29 0.02
CA ARG A 92 5.55 -16.36 -0.68
C ARG A 92 5.01 -15.27 0.23
N ALA A 93 4.79 -15.58 1.50
CA ALA A 93 4.32 -14.61 2.49
C ALA A 93 5.33 -13.49 2.77
N GLU A 94 6.61 -13.66 2.41
CA GLU A 94 7.60 -12.60 2.59
C GLU A 94 7.47 -11.48 1.55
N TYR A 95 6.91 -11.76 0.37
CA TYR A 95 6.80 -10.81 -0.76
C TYR A 95 5.38 -10.58 -1.25
N THR A 96 4.39 -11.13 -0.56
CA THR A 96 2.98 -11.05 -0.98
C THR A 96 2.08 -10.59 0.15
N ALA A 97 1.20 -9.63 -0.14
CA ALA A 97 0.10 -9.23 0.75
C ALA A 97 -1.24 -9.80 0.29
N TYR A 98 -2.04 -10.24 1.26
CA TYR A 98 -3.45 -10.54 1.06
C TYR A 98 -4.25 -9.23 0.97
N SER A 99 -5.08 -9.04 -0.05
CA SER A 99 -5.89 -7.81 -0.16
C SER A 99 -7.34 -8.04 0.21
N MET A 100 -7.99 -7.01 0.78
CA MET A 100 -9.40 -7.06 1.18
C MET A 100 -10.07 -5.69 1.20
N GLY A 101 -11.40 -5.71 1.21
CA GLY A 101 -12.24 -4.57 1.63
C GLY A 101 -12.54 -4.61 3.13
N ILE A 102 -13.64 -3.95 3.51
CA ILE A 102 -14.09 -3.80 4.92
C ILE A 102 -15.50 -4.36 5.17
N THR A 103 -15.96 -5.28 4.31
CA THR A 103 -17.24 -5.96 4.52
C THR A 103 -17.06 -7.14 5.47
N GLU A 104 -18.15 -7.59 6.11
CA GLU A 104 -18.08 -8.80 6.95
C GLU A 104 -17.72 -10.05 6.14
N GLN A 105 -18.12 -10.10 4.87
CA GLN A 105 -17.73 -11.18 3.96
C GLN A 105 -16.21 -11.18 3.71
N ASP A 106 -15.61 -10.01 3.51
CA ASP A 106 -14.15 -9.88 3.38
C ASP A 106 -13.43 -10.30 4.66
N ALA A 107 -13.93 -9.87 5.81
CA ALA A 107 -13.39 -10.21 7.12
C ALA A 107 -13.46 -11.72 7.40
N ALA A 108 -14.61 -12.35 7.14
CA ALA A 108 -14.79 -13.79 7.30
C ALA A 108 -13.86 -14.59 6.38
N LYS A 109 -13.69 -14.16 5.13
CA LYS A 109 -12.74 -14.76 4.19
C LYS A 109 -11.30 -14.63 4.67
N PHE A 110 -10.91 -13.44 5.14
CA PHE A 110 -9.57 -13.21 5.69
C PHE A 110 -9.31 -14.10 6.90
N ARG A 111 -10.23 -14.19 7.86
CA ARG A 111 -10.12 -15.08 9.04
C ARG A 111 -9.86 -16.53 8.64
N ALA A 112 -10.62 -17.04 7.68
CA ALA A 112 -10.48 -18.41 7.18
C ALA A 112 -9.11 -18.65 6.52
N VAL A 113 -8.67 -17.72 5.66
CA VAL A 113 -7.38 -17.81 4.96
C VAL A 113 -6.20 -17.64 5.91
N TYR A 114 -6.27 -16.67 6.83
CA TYR A 114 -5.24 -16.41 7.84
C TYR A 114 -5.02 -17.64 8.72
N THR A 115 -6.10 -18.26 9.20
CA THR A 115 -6.04 -19.50 9.99
C THR A 115 -5.53 -20.68 9.15
N GLY A 116 -6.03 -20.85 7.93
CA GLY A 116 -5.70 -21.98 7.07
C GLY A 116 -4.27 -21.96 6.55
N ALA A 117 -3.75 -20.79 6.18
CA ALA A 117 -2.37 -20.62 5.70
C ALA A 117 -1.37 -20.48 6.86
N ASN A 118 -1.73 -19.77 7.94
CA ASN A 118 -0.93 -19.54 9.15
C ASN A 118 0.48 -18.96 8.90
N VAL A 119 0.70 -18.30 7.77
CA VAL A 119 2.00 -17.72 7.39
C VAL A 119 1.89 -16.27 6.91
N ILE A 120 0.68 -15.72 6.82
CA ILE A 120 0.45 -14.38 6.24
C ILE A 120 1.05 -13.30 7.14
N LYS A 121 1.90 -12.45 6.54
CA LYS A 121 2.61 -11.35 7.21
C LYS A 121 2.07 -9.96 6.87
N TYR A 122 1.41 -9.82 5.72
CA TYR A 122 0.97 -8.54 5.18
C TYR A 122 -0.49 -8.60 4.73
N VAL A 123 -1.24 -7.56 5.05
CA VAL A 123 -2.60 -7.34 4.55
C VAL A 123 -2.71 -5.96 3.91
N CYS A 124 -3.40 -5.89 2.78
CA CYS A 124 -3.74 -4.66 2.08
C CYS A 124 -5.25 -4.41 2.21
N VAL A 125 -5.65 -3.53 3.12
CA VAL A 125 -7.03 -3.09 3.28
C VAL A 125 -7.26 -1.89 2.36
N ASP A 126 -7.97 -2.14 1.27
CA ASP A 126 -8.04 -1.22 0.14
C ASP A 126 -9.50 -0.86 -0.17
N VAL A 127 -9.82 0.42 0.01
CA VAL A 127 -11.12 1.05 -0.26
C VAL A 127 -10.95 2.31 -1.07
N ALA A 128 -11.97 2.66 -1.86
CA ALA A 128 -11.93 3.87 -2.70
C ALA A 128 -11.88 5.18 -1.88
N ASN A 129 -12.47 5.18 -0.68
CA ASN A 129 -12.50 6.34 0.21
C ASN A 129 -11.99 5.99 1.61
N GLY A 130 -10.69 6.21 1.83
CA GLY A 130 -10.03 6.00 3.13
C GLY A 130 -10.35 7.06 4.20
N TYR A 131 -11.20 8.04 3.90
CA TYR A 131 -11.64 9.09 4.84
C TYR A 131 -12.85 8.72 5.68
N SER A 132 -13.42 7.53 5.47
CA SER A 132 -14.58 7.09 6.24
C SER A 132 -14.19 6.67 7.66
N GLU A 133 -14.91 7.16 8.67
CA GLU A 133 -14.81 6.69 10.06
C GLU A 133 -14.95 5.16 10.17
N ARG A 134 -15.80 4.55 9.33
CA ARG A 134 -15.96 3.09 9.27
C ARG A 134 -14.65 2.40 8.86
N PHE A 135 -13.91 2.97 7.93
CA PHE A 135 -12.62 2.43 7.48
C PHE A 135 -11.55 2.56 8.56
N LEU A 136 -11.48 3.72 9.22
CA LEU A 136 -10.58 3.97 10.33
C LEU A 136 -10.81 3.00 11.50
N ASN A 137 -12.08 2.82 11.89
CA ASN A 137 -12.45 1.87 12.94
C ASN A 137 -12.16 0.43 12.54
N TYR A 138 -12.32 0.07 11.26
CA TYR A 138 -11.96 -1.24 10.76
C TYR A 138 -10.45 -1.51 10.88
N VAL A 139 -9.60 -0.54 10.51
CA VAL A 139 -8.14 -0.66 10.63
C VAL A 139 -7.72 -0.80 12.10
N ALA A 140 -8.35 -0.04 13.01
CA ALA A 140 -8.11 -0.15 14.45
C ALA A 140 -8.45 -1.54 14.98
N GLN A 141 -9.64 -2.06 14.66
CA GLN A 141 -10.05 -3.40 15.06
C GLN A 141 -9.10 -4.47 14.48
N LEU A 142 -8.72 -4.33 13.20
CA LEU A 142 -7.81 -5.29 12.56
C LEU A 142 -6.43 -5.31 13.25
N ARG A 143 -5.93 -4.17 13.71
CA ARG A 143 -4.69 -4.11 14.50
C ARG A 143 -4.86 -4.81 15.85
N GLU A 144 -5.97 -4.60 16.55
CA GLU A 144 -6.25 -5.26 17.83
C GLU A 144 -6.31 -6.78 17.68
N ASP A 145 -7.01 -7.25 16.64
CA ASP A 145 -7.18 -8.68 16.36
C ASP A 145 -5.87 -9.35 15.90
N TYR A 146 -5.02 -8.63 15.14
CA TYR A 146 -3.79 -9.15 14.53
C TYR A 146 -2.57 -8.26 14.81
N PRO A 147 -2.07 -8.21 16.06
CA PRO A 147 -1.03 -7.27 16.46
C PRO A 147 0.31 -7.46 15.74
N GLY A 148 0.62 -8.66 15.24
CA GLY A 148 1.84 -8.96 14.49
C GLY A 148 1.76 -8.73 12.98
N LEU A 149 0.57 -8.46 12.45
CA LEU A 149 0.34 -8.31 11.01
C LEU A 149 0.80 -6.93 10.54
N THR A 150 1.49 -6.85 9.41
CA THR A 150 1.79 -5.56 8.77
C THR A 150 0.60 -5.11 7.95
N ILE A 151 0.04 -3.94 8.30
CA ILE A 151 -1.19 -3.43 7.71
C ILE A 151 -0.86 -2.32 6.71
N ILE A 152 -1.17 -2.57 5.45
CA ILE A 152 -1.23 -1.58 4.38
C ILE A 152 -2.68 -1.11 4.29
N ALA A 153 -2.93 0.21 4.34
CA ALA A 153 -4.31 0.73 4.30
C ALA A 153 -4.43 2.00 3.46
N GLY A 154 -5.47 2.09 2.63
CA GLY A 154 -5.79 3.29 1.86
C GLY A 154 -7.07 3.15 1.03
N ASN A 155 -7.42 4.12 0.19
CA ASN A 155 -6.56 5.24 -0.24
C ASN A 155 -6.92 6.60 0.36
N VAL A 156 -5.88 7.41 0.56
CA VAL A 156 -5.96 8.79 1.05
C VAL A 156 -5.01 9.68 0.26
N VAL A 157 -5.11 11.00 0.40
CA VAL A 157 -4.27 11.98 -0.32
C VAL A 157 -3.81 13.15 0.55
N THR A 158 -4.12 13.16 1.84
CA THR A 158 -3.81 14.28 2.75
C THR A 158 -3.03 13.82 3.99
N ALA A 159 -2.28 14.76 4.57
CA ALA A 159 -1.44 14.56 5.74
C ALA A 159 -2.21 14.12 6.99
N ASP A 160 -3.33 14.77 7.30
CA ASP A 160 -4.17 14.51 8.48
C ASP A 160 -4.72 13.07 8.48
N GLN A 161 -5.30 12.64 7.36
CA GLN A 161 -5.84 11.29 7.25
C GLN A 161 -4.74 10.22 7.28
N THR A 162 -3.57 10.54 6.73
CA THR A 162 -2.38 9.68 6.82
C THR A 162 -1.94 9.49 8.27
N GLN A 163 -1.90 10.58 9.06
CA GLN A 163 -1.58 10.51 10.48
C GLN A 163 -2.61 9.66 11.23
N GLU A 164 -3.90 9.89 10.99
CA GLU A 164 -4.94 9.15 11.68
C GLU A 164 -4.85 7.65 11.40
N LEU A 165 -4.68 7.23 10.14
CA LEU A 165 -4.51 5.81 9.80
C LEU A 165 -3.33 5.17 10.55
N ILE A 166 -2.19 5.86 10.61
CA ILE A 166 -0.99 5.35 11.30
C ILE A 166 -1.24 5.23 12.80
N LEU A 167 -1.89 6.23 13.41
CA LEU A 167 -2.24 6.22 14.83
C LEU A 167 -3.26 5.11 15.16
N ARG A 168 -4.18 4.81 14.24
CA ARG A 168 -5.15 3.71 14.35
C ARG A 168 -4.54 2.33 14.10
N GLY A 169 -3.26 2.22 13.72
CA GLY A 169 -2.56 0.93 13.63
C GLY A 169 -2.11 0.51 12.24
N CYS A 170 -2.32 1.33 11.20
CA CYS A 170 -1.74 1.14 9.88
C CYS A 170 -0.21 1.28 9.92
N ASP A 171 0.53 0.41 9.23
CA ASP A 171 1.99 0.53 9.09
C ASP A 171 2.38 1.33 7.85
N VAL A 172 1.63 1.14 6.76
CA VAL A 172 1.92 1.70 5.44
C VAL A 172 0.65 2.26 4.80
N VAL A 173 0.59 3.57 4.62
CA VAL A 173 -0.58 4.24 4.04
C VAL A 173 -0.49 4.25 2.51
N LYS A 174 -1.54 3.78 1.83
CA LYS A 174 -1.62 3.80 0.36
C LYS A 174 -2.19 5.15 -0.09
N VAL A 175 -1.40 5.88 -0.88
CA VAL A 175 -1.64 7.30 -1.23
C VAL A 175 -2.01 7.41 -2.70
N GLY A 176 -3.21 7.93 -2.97
CA GLY A 176 -3.66 8.23 -4.34
C GLY A 176 -5.16 8.09 -4.53
N ILE A 177 -5.83 9.17 -4.91
CA ILE A 177 -7.25 9.17 -5.30
C ILE A 177 -7.36 9.79 -6.69
N GLY A 178 -7.74 8.96 -7.66
CA GLY A 178 -7.88 9.37 -9.05
C GLY A 178 -6.64 9.44 -9.96
N PRO A 179 -5.40 9.05 -9.58
CA PRO A 179 -4.24 9.16 -10.49
C PRO A 179 -4.07 7.95 -11.43
N GLY A 180 -4.82 6.86 -11.22
CA GLY A 180 -4.65 5.62 -11.99
C GLY A 180 -5.02 5.76 -13.48
N SER A 181 -4.31 5.05 -14.35
CA SER A 181 -4.46 5.14 -15.82
C SER A 181 -5.87 4.81 -16.33
N VAL A 182 -6.56 3.87 -15.68
CA VAL A 182 -7.94 3.48 -15.99
C VAL A 182 -8.95 4.05 -14.99
N CYS A 183 -8.51 4.95 -14.09
CA CYS A 183 -9.36 5.52 -13.07
C CYS A 183 -10.19 6.68 -13.62
N THR A 184 -11.50 6.64 -13.41
CA THR A 184 -12.43 7.71 -13.86
C THR A 184 -12.91 8.60 -12.73
N THR A 185 -12.44 8.41 -11.49
CA THR A 185 -12.92 9.15 -10.30
C THR A 185 -12.84 10.66 -10.46
N ARG A 186 -11.71 11.21 -10.96
CA ARG A 186 -11.57 12.66 -11.19
C ARG A 186 -12.61 13.18 -12.17
N ILE A 187 -12.87 12.44 -13.25
CA ILE A 187 -13.81 12.81 -14.31
C ILE A 187 -15.26 12.72 -13.81
N GLN A 188 -15.60 11.65 -13.09
CA GLN A 188 -16.98 11.36 -12.67
C GLN A 188 -17.42 12.16 -11.44
N THR A 189 -16.50 12.45 -10.53
CA THR A 189 -16.83 13.03 -9.20
C THR A 189 -16.22 14.40 -8.95
N GLY A 190 -15.22 14.80 -9.76
CA GLY A 190 -14.40 15.99 -9.48
C GLY A 190 -13.44 15.83 -8.30
N VAL A 191 -13.41 14.67 -7.63
CA VAL A 191 -12.57 14.40 -6.46
C VAL A 191 -11.24 13.76 -6.88
N GLY A 192 -10.15 14.28 -6.36
CA GLY A 192 -8.82 13.74 -6.51
C GLY A 192 -7.75 14.72 -6.03
N TYR A 193 -6.49 14.31 -6.14
CA TYR A 193 -5.35 15.14 -5.75
C TYR A 193 -4.16 14.86 -6.69
N PRO A 194 -3.42 15.89 -7.16
CA PRO A 194 -2.19 15.67 -7.93
C PRO A 194 -1.17 14.85 -7.15
N GLN A 195 -0.67 13.79 -7.79
CA GLN A 195 -0.10 12.65 -7.09
C GLN A 195 1.24 12.97 -6.43
N LEU A 196 2.07 13.81 -7.06
CA LEU A 196 3.37 14.17 -6.49
C LEU A 196 3.18 15.00 -5.20
N SER A 197 2.28 15.98 -5.22
CA SER A 197 1.94 16.75 -4.02
C SER A 197 1.36 15.86 -2.90
N ALA A 198 0.43 14.95 -3.23
CA ALA A 198 -0.11 14.00 -2.26
C ALA A 198 1.00 13.13 -1.64
N VAL A 199 1.94 12.63 -2.45
CA VAL A 199 3.08 11.84 -1.98
C VAL A 199 3.96 12.65 -1.03
N MET A 200 4.26 13.91 -1.35
CA MET A 200 5.08 14.77 -0.50
C MET A 200 4.42 15.00 0.87
N GLU A 201 3.16 15.42 0.87
CA GLU A 201 2.42 15.74 2.09
C GLU A 201 2.21 14.51 2.99
N CYS A 202 1.80 13.38 2.39
CA CYS A 202 1.59 12.14 3.13
C CYS A 202 2.91 11.51 3.59
N ALA A 203 4.01 11.63 2.84
CA ALA A 203 5.31 11.13 3.27
C ALA A 203 5.80 11.86 4.52
N ASP A 204 5.73 13.19 4.53
CA ASP A 204 6.15 14.01 5.67
C ASP A 204 5.33 13.66 6.92
N ALA A 205 4.00 13.54 6.75
CA ALA A 205 3.09 13.11 7.79
C ALA A 205 3.40 11.71 8.34
N ALA A 206 3.60 10.73 7.46
CA ALA A 206 3.87 9.36 7.85
C ALA A 206 5.21 9.20 8.57
N HIS A 207 6.26 9.79 8.01
CA HIS A 207 7.60 9.71 8.58
C HIS A 207 7.69 10.40 9.94
N GLY A 208 6.95 11.50 10.16
CA GLY A 208 6.85 12.15 11.47
C GLY A 208 6.33 11.24 12.58
N LEU A 209 5.54 10.22 12.24
CA LEU A 209 5.02 9.21 13.18
C LEU A 209 5.80 7.89 13.15
N GLY A 210 6.81 7.74 12.28
CA GLY A 210 7.53 6.49 12.02
C GLY A 210 6.75 5.49 11.15
N GLY A 211 5.65 5.91 10.53
CA GLY A 211 4.93 5.13 9.52
C GLY A 211 5.55 5.28 8.14
N HIS A 212 4.98 4.59 7.16
CA HIS A 212 5.44 4.58 5.78
C HIS A 212 4.28 4.87 4.81
N ILE A 213 4.59 5.16 3.55
CA ILE A 213 3.58 5.32 2.50
C ILE A 213 3.89 4.46 1.25
N ILE A 214 2.86 4.21 0.46
CA ILE A 214 2.94 3.71 -0.91
C ILE A 214 2.32 4.76 -1.83
N ALA A 215 3.05 5.21 -2.84
CA ALA A 215 2.50 6.01 -3.92
C ALA A 215 1.76 5.10 -4.90
N ASP A 216 0.43 5.20 -4.96
CA ASP A 216 -0.44 4.29 -5.72
C ASP A 216 -1.11 4.97 -6.91
N GLY A 217 -0.65 4.62 -8.11
CA GLY A 217 -1.13 5.11 -9.40
C GLY A 217 -0.40 6.36 -9.93
N GLY A 218 -0.59 6.62 -11.23
CA GLY A 218 -0.05 7.80 -11.94
C GLY A 218 1.37 7.67 -12.48
N CYS A 219 2.07 6.55 -12.22
CA CYS A 219 3.41 6.26 -12.73
C CYS A 219 3.41 5.62 -14.12
#